data_AF-A0A7S0VC84-F1
#
_entry.id   AF-A0A7S0VC84-F1
#
_cell.length_a   1.000
_cell.length_b   1.000
_cell.length_c   1.000
_cell.angle_alpha   90.00
_cell.angle_beta   90.00
_cell.angle_gamma   90.00
#
_symmetry.space_group_name_H-M   'P 1'
#
loop_
_entity.id
_entity.type
_entity.pdbx_description
1 polymer ?
#
loop_
_entity_poly.entity_id
_entity_poly.type
_entity_poly.pdbx_seq_one_letter_code
_entity_poly.pdbx_strand_id
1 'polypeptide(L)'
;GGGDGELPQKRIAAVNKLVSNGRVRRRREEVPPGIICRLSGQIMVDPVLVPGGQSYERREIEKALEDNGGHDPFKADLRYTAEALEVNLSLKRFIDDYLAEHPWAYGA
;
A
#
# COMPACT_ATOMS: atom_id res chain seq x y z
N GLY A 1 -50.97 -13.91 16.62
CA GLY A 1 -49.52 -14.14 16.55
C GLY A 1 -48.95 -13.31 15.42
N GLY A 2 -47.76 -12.75 15.60
CA GLY A 2 -47.03 -12.01 14.57
C GLY A 2 -46.92 -10.52 14.88
N GLY A 3 -45.89 -10.13 15.61
CA GLY A 3 -45.45 -8.74 15.73
C GLY A 3 -44.13 -8.61 14.98
N ASP A 4 -44.18 -8.01 13.79
CA ASP A 4 -43.01 -7.73 12.97
C ASP A 4 -42.17 -6.63 13.64
N GLY A 5 -41.03 -7.03 14.21
CA GLY A 5 -40.09 -6.15 14.87
C GLY A 5 -39.27 -5.37 13.85
N GLU A 6 -39.77 -4.21 13.44
CA GLU A 6 -38.99 -3.24 12.68
C GLU A 6 -37.88 -2.66 13.59
N LEU A 7 -36.63 -3.10 13.40
CA LEU A 7 -35.51 -2.55 14.16
C LEU A 7 -35.35 -1.06 13.82
N PRO A 8 -35.22 -0.15 14.82
CA PRO A 8 -35.14 1.28 14.56
C PRO A 8 -33.97 1.60 13.62
N GLN A 9 -34.23 2.36 12.55
CA GLN A 9 -33.26 2.73 11.51
C GLN A 9 -31.92 3.24 12.06
N LYS A 10 -31.93 3.89 13.24
CA LYS A 10 -30.73 4.33 13.98
C LYS A 10 -29.81 3.19 14.42
N ARG A 11 -30.33 2.00 14.78
CA ARG A 11 -29.53 0.81 15.11
C ARG A 11 -28.88 0.21 13.86
N ILE A 12 -29.59 0.14 12.74
CA ILE A 12 -29.05 -0.36 11.48
C ILE A 12 -27.90 0.52 10.99
N ALA A 13 -28.07 1.85 11.05
CA ALA A 13 -27.01 2.80 10.68
C ALA A 13 -25.78 2.68 11.59
N ALA A 14 -25.97 2.53 12.91
CA ALA A 14 -24.87 2.35 13.87
C ALA A 14 -24.12 1.02 13.65
N VAL A 15 -24.86 -0.08 13.41
CA VAL A 15 -24.29 -1.39 13.10
C VAL A 15 -23.52 -1.35 11.77
N ASN A 16 -24.07 -0.77 10.71
CA ASN A 16 -23.39 -0.62 9.43
C ASN A 16 -22.09 0.20 9.55
N LYS A 17 -22.09 1.25 10.38
CA LYS A 17 -20.92 2.11 10.62
C LYS A 17 -19.84 1.43 11.47
N LEU A 18 -20.20 0.52 12.38
CA LEU A 18 -19.24 -0.31 13.13
C LEU A 18 -18.65 -1.42 12.24
N VAL A 19 -19.48 -2.04 11.40
CA VAL A 19 -19.09 -3.17 10.54
C VAL A 19 -18.16 -2.71 9.41
N SER A 20 -18.35 -1.52 8.85
CA SER A 20 -17.52 -1.00 7.76
C SER A 20 -16.12 -0.58 8.24
N ASN A 21 -16.03 0.17 9.34
CA ASN A 21 -14.75 0.72 9.80
C ASN A 21 -13.83 -0.33 10.45
N GLY A 22 -14.39 -1.29 11.20
CA GLY A 22 -13.61 -2.34 11.88
C GLY A 22 -13.14 -3.47 10.98
N ARG A 23 -13.80 -3.71 9.83
CA ARG A 23 -13.39 -4.73 8.86
C ARG A 23 -12.28 -4.25 7.92
N VAL A 24 -12.27 -2.97 7.54
CA VAL A 24 -11.26 -2.42 6.62
C VAL A 24 -9.90 -2.27 7.30
N ARG A 25 -9.88 -1.76 8.55
CA ARG A 25 -8.63 -1.57 9.32
C ARG A 25 -7.88 -2.88 9.56
N ARG A 26 -8.59 -3.95 9.93
CA ARG A 26 -7.98 -5.28 10.18
C ARG A 26 -7.29 -5.89 8.96
N ARG A 27 -7.79 -5.59 7.75
CA ARG A 27 -7.25 -6.19 6.51
C ARG A 27 -5.95 -5.52 6.05
N ARG A 28 -5.72 -4.24 6.38
CA ARG A 28 -4.45 -3.58 6.00
C ARG A 28 -3.24 -4.15 6.74
N GLU A 29 -3.44 -4.62 7.96
CA GLU A 29 -2.41 -5.29 8.77
C GLU A 29 -2.02 -6.67 8.19
N GLU A 30 -2.87 -7.25 7.34
CA GLU A 30 -2.62 -8.52 6.65
C GLU A 30 -1.77 -8.34 5.37
N VAL A 31 -1.58 -7.10 4.89
CA VAL A 31 -0.75 -6.82 3.70
C VAL A 31 0.74 -6.95 4.06
N PRO A 32 1.52 -7.77 3.32
CA PRO A 32 2.95 -7.91 3.59
C PRO A 32 3.67 -6.56 3.55
N PRO A 33 4.42 -6.17 4.60
CA PRO A 33 5.05 -4.84 4.63
C PRO A 33 6.08 -4.64 3.52
N GLY A 34 6.68 -5.72 3.00
CA GLY A 34 7.67 -5.68 1.92
C GLY A 34 7.14 -5.25 0.56
N ILE A 35 5.80 -5.24 0.36
CA ILE A 35 5.18 -4.79 -0.90
C ILE A 35 4.64 -3.36 -0.83
N ILE A 36 4.71 -2.73 0.34
CA ILE A 36 4.22 -1.37 0.56
C ILE A 36 5.37 -0.39 0.33
N CYS A 37 5.16 0.59 -0.55
CA CYS A 37 6.10 1.68 -0.76
C CYS A 37 6.16 2.55 0.49
N ARG A 38 7.36 2.76 1.05
CA ARG A 38 7.55 3.58 2.25
C ARG A 38 7.27 5.07 2.05
N LEU A 39 7.29 5.55 0.80
CA LEU A 39 7.01 6.96 0.47
C LEU A 39 5.51 7.24 0.39
N SER A 40 4.76 6.42 -0.36
CA SER A 40 3.31 6.62 -0.55
C SER A 40 2.44 5.89 0.46
N GLY A 41 2.98 4.88 1.16
CA GLY A 41 2.22 4.00 2.04
C GLY A 41 1.22 3.11 1.28
N GLN A 42 1.38 2.95 -0.02
CA GLN A 42 0.53 2.12 -0.90
C GLN A 42 1.30 0.91 -1.41
N ILE A 43 0.59 -0.14 -1.83
CA ILE A 43 1.20 -1.28 -2.52
C ILE A 43 1.89 -0.79 -3.80
N MET A 44 3.12 -1.22 -4.04
CA MET A 44 3.88 -0.86 -5.24
C MET A 44 3.26 -1.49 -6.48
N VAL A 45 3.05 -0.69 -7.53
CA VAL A 45 2.62 -1.15 -8.85
C VAL A 45 3.85 -1.29 -9.76
N ASP A 46 4.81 -0.37 -9.65
CA ASP A 46 6.08 -0.43 -10.35
C ASP A 46 7.26 -0.38 -9.39
N PRO A 47 7.55 -1.50 -8.70
CA PRO A 47 8.64 -1.55 -7.74
C PRO A 47 10.00 -1.43 -8.45
N VAL A 48 10.79 -0.44 -8.04
CA VAL A 48 12.18 -0.25 -8.48
C VAL A 48 13.14 -0.37 -7.31
N LEU A 49 14.26 -1.05 -7.53
CA LEU A 49 15.35 -1.22 -6.60
C LEU A 49 16.31 -0.03 -6.72
N VAL A 50 16.60 0.59 -5.58
CA VAL A 50 17.67 1.59 -5.48
C VAL A 50 19.01 0.89 -5.20
N PRO A 51 20.17 1.51 -5.54
CA PRO A 51 21.49 0.97 -5.18
C PRO A 51 21.66 0.63 -3.69
N GLY A 52 20.93 1.31 -2.80
CA GLY A 52 20.88 1.01 -1.36
C GLY A 52 20.12 -0.26 -0.94
N GLY A 53 19.62 -1.05 -1.91
CA GLY A 53 18.99 -2.36 -1.73
C GLY A 53 17.50 -2.35 -1.38
N GLN A 54 16.86 -1.18 -1.33
CA GLN A 54 15.43 -1.05 -1.02
C GLN A 54 14.60 -0.91 -2.29
N SER A 55 13.38 -1.47 -2.30
CA SER A 55 12.41 -1.19 -3.35
C SER A 55 11.41 -0.11 -2.96
N TYR A 56 11.03 0.72 -3.95
CA TYR A 56 10.03 1.78 -3.85
C TYR A 56 9.13 1.79 -5.09
N GLU A 57 7.99 2.46 -5.00
CA GLU A 57 7.20 2.82 -6.19
C GLU A 57 8.00 3.81 -7.04
N ARG A 58 8.20 3.50 -8.33
CA ARG A 58 9.03 4.27 -9.26
C ARG A 58 8.76 5.77 -9.18
N ARG A 59 7.51 6.17 -9.39
CA ARG A 59 7.14 7.59 -9.48
C ARG A 59 7.48 8.35 -8.19
N GLU A 60 7.32 7.69 -7.05
CA GLU A 60 7.51 8.31 -5.74
C GLU A 60 9.01 8.47 -5.43
N ILE A 61 9.85 7.48 -5.76
CA ILE A 61 11.30 7.60 -5.55
C ILE A 61 11.94 8.55 -6.56
N GLU A 62 11.53 8.54 -7.83
CA GLU A 62 12.04 9.49 -8.84
C GLU A 62 11.78 10.94 -8.41
N LYS A 63 10.56 11.24 -7.95
CA LYS A 63 10.21 12.55 -7.39
C LYS A 63 11.05 12.89 -6.15
N ALA A 64 11.20 11.96 -5.22
CA ALA A 64 11.99 12.20 -4.01
C ALA A 64 13.46 12.51 -4.32
N LEU A 65 14.04 11.86 -5.34
CA LEU A 65 15.40 12.15 -5.80
C LEU A 65 15.49 13.51 -6.47
N GLU A 66 14.51 13.90 -7.28
CA GLU A 66 14.44 15.22 -7.89
C GLU A 66 14.39 16.33 -6.81
N ASP A 67 13.47 16.19 -5.85
CA ASP A 67 13.25 17.15 -4.78
C ASP A 67 14.47 17.29 -3.84
N ASN A 68 15.20 16.19 -3.60
CA ASN A 68 16.31 16.14 -2.64
C ASN A 68 17.71 16.12 -3.28
N GLY A 69 17.82 16.43 -4.57
CA GLY A 69 19.11 16.49 -5.27
C GLY A 69 19.84 15.13 -5.36
N GLY A 70 19.09 14.04 -5.40
CA GLY A 70 19.55 12.66 -5.57
C GLY A 70 19.82 11.89 -4.28
N HIS A 71 19.55 12.44 -3.10
CA HIS A 71 19.74 11.73 -1.83
C HIS A 71 18.64 10.70 -1.60
N ASP A 72 19.01 9.52 -1.07
CA ASP A 72 18.02 8.53 -0.62
C ASP A 72 17.15 9.15 0.49
N PRO A 73 15.81 9.08 0.39
CA PRO A 73 14.89 9.72 1.33
C PRO A 73 14.97 9.17 2.77
N PHE A 74 15.60 8.02 2.99
CA PHE A 74 15.75 7.38 4.31
C PHE A 74 17.20 7.05 4.68
N LYS A 75 18.16 7.22 3.77
CA LYS A 75 19.59 6.98 3.99
C LYS A 75 20.41 8.17 3.48
N ALA A 76 20.55 9.20 4.32
CA ALA A 76 21.15 10.48 3.92
C ALA A 76 22.60 10.38 3.41
N ASP A 77 23.31 9.29 3.72
CA ASP A 77 24.65 8.97 3.24
C ASP A 77 24.68 8.40 1.81
N LEU A 78 23.54 7.98 1.27
CA LEU A 78 23.42 7.43 -0.08
C LEU A 78 22.86 8.45 -1.06
N ARG A 79 23.43 8.42 -2.27
CA ARG A 79 23.00 9.28 -3.38
C ARG A 79 23.00 8.48 -4.68
N TYR A 80 21.97 8.65 -5.48
CA TYR A 80 21.83 8.02 -6.79
C TYR A 80 20.89 8.83 -7.69
N THR A 81 20.96 8.58 -9.00
CA THR A 81 20.10 9.23 -9.98
C THR A 81 18.93 8.31 -10.35
N ALA A 82 17.91 8.85 -11.02
CA ALA A 82 16.75 8.08 -11.48
C ALA A 82 17.15 6.96 -12.45
N GLU A 83 18.20 7.17 -13.23
CA GLU A 83 18.75 6.20 -14.19
C GLU A 83 19.43 5.01 -13.52
N ALA A 84 19.84 5.15 -12.26
CA ALA A 84 20.40 4.05 -11.47
C ALA A 84 19.33 3.14 -10.84
N LEU A 85 18.05 3.44 -11.05
CA LEU A 85 16.93 2.65 -10.53
C LEU A 85 16.67 1.45 -11.43
N GLU A 86 16.73 0.25 -10.86
CA GLU A 86 16.49 -1.00 -11.59
C GLU A 86 15.08 -1.52 -11.32
N VAL A 87 14.37 -2.02 -12.34
CA VAL A 87 13.06 -2.64 -12.13
C VAL A 87 13.20 -3.91 -11.29
N ASN A 88 12.47 -4.01 -10.18
CA ASN A 88 12.43 -5.23 -9.38
C ASN A 88 11.35 -6.18 -9.91
N LEU A 89 11.67 -6.89 -10.99
CA LEU A 89 10.75 -7.82 -11.65
C LEU A 89 10.27 -8.95 -10.73
N SER A 90 11.13 -9.43 -9.83
CA SER A 90 10.78 -10.48 -8.87
C SER A 90 9.71 -10.00 -7.89
N LEU A 91 9.88 -8.79 -7.33
CA LEU A 91 8.90 -8.20 -6.44
C LEU A 91 7.61 -7.84 -7.18
N LYS A 92 7.71 -7.34 -8.42
CA LYS A 92 6.53 -7.05 -9.26
C LYS A 92 5.67 -8.29 -9.45
N ARG A 93 6.26 -9.42 -9.85
CA ARG A 93 5.55 -10.70 -10.01
C ARG A 93 4.91 -11.17 -8.71
N PHE A 94 5.64 -11.09 -7.59
CA PHE A 94 5.09 -11.46 -6.29
C PHE A 94 3.88 -10.59 -5.91
N ILE A 95 3.94 -9.28 -6.18
CA ILE A 95 2.81 -8.38 -5.93
C ILE A 95 1.61 -8.73 -6.82
N ASP A 96 1.85 -8.99 -8.10
CA ASP A 96 0.79 -9.38 -9.05
C ASP A 96 0.10 -10.67 -8.59
N ASP A 97 0.86 -11.70 -8.23
CA ASP A 97 0.34 -12.97 -7.70
C ASP A 97 -0.43 -12.75 -6.39
N TYR A 98 0.13 -11.96 -5.47
CA TYR A 98 -0.53 -11.64 -4.19
C TYR A 98 -1.86 -10.91 -4.40
N LEU A 99 -1.93 -9.95 -5.32
CA LEU A 99 -3.15 -9.20 -5.61
C LEU A 99 -4.20 -10.04 -6.36
N ALA A 100 -3.78 -11.02 -7.15
CA ALA A 100 -4.69 -11.97 -7.77
C ALA A 100 -5.42 -12.83 -6.72
N GLU A 101 -4.72 -13.26 -5.68
CA GLU A 101 -5.29 -14.02 -4.55
C GLU A 101 -6.02 -13.12 -3.53
N HIS A 102 -5.58 -11.87 -3.39
CA HIS A 102 -6.11 -10.90 -2.43
C HIS A 102 -6.56 -9.57 -3.08
N PRO A 103 -7.59 -9.56 -3.96
CA PRO A 103 -8.02 -8.33 -4.64
C PRO A 103 -8.44 -7.21 -3.69
N TRP A 104 -8.89 -7.56 -2.48
CA TRP A 104 -9.26 -6.60 -1.44
C TRP A 104 -8.09 -5.73 -0.95
N ALA A 105 -6.86 -6.16 -1.17
CA ALA A 105 -5.67 -5.43 -0.75
C ALA A 105 -5.39 -4.21 -1.65
N TYR A 106 -5.97 -4.20 -2.85
CA TYR A 106 -5.86 -3.07 -3.76
C TYR A 106 -6.55 -1.83 -3.16
N GLY A 107 -5.78 -0.78 -2.84
CA GLY A 107 -6.29 0.46 -2.23
C GLY A 107 -6.51 0.43 -0.71
N ALA A 108 -5.99 -0.58 -0.01
CA ALA A 108 -6.05 -0.70 1.46
C ALA A 108 -5.19 0.33 2.22
#